data_AF-A0A531LFZ2-F1
#
_entry.id   AF-A0A531LFZ2-F1
#
_cell.length_a   1.000
_cell.length_b   1.000
_cell.length_c   1.000
_cell.angle_alpha   90.00
_cell.angle_beta   90.00
_cell.angle_gamma   90.00
#
_symmetry.space_group_name_H-M   'P 1'
#
loop_
_entity.id
_entity.type
_entity.pdbx_description
1 polymer ?
#
loop_
_entity_poly.entity_id
_entity_poly.type
_entity_poly.pdbx_seq_one_letter_code
_entity_poly.pdbx_strand_id
1 'polypeptide(L)'
;LAMPLGDDGALEIARRARGTPRIAGRLLRRVRDFASVAGDGHVDRQIADEALTRLEVDALGLDALDRRYLSMIARNFGGGPVGIETIAAGLSEPRDAIEDIIEPYLIQQGFVQRTPRGRVLTANAWRHLGLDAPKDLAQQQISLFQEE
;
A
#
# COMPACT_ATOMS: atom_id res chain seq x y z
N LEU A 1 -29.47 6.16 7.75
CA LEU A 1 -28.39 5.61 8.61
C LEU A 1 -27.36 6.70 8.80
N ALA A 2 -27.51 7.51 9.86
CA ALA A 2 -26.57 8.58 10.20
C ALA A 2 -25.51 7.98 11.13
N MET A 3 -24.26 7.95 10.66
CA MET A 3 -23.10 7.76 11.50
C MET A 3 -22.59 9.16 11.87
N PRO A 4 -22.53 9.54 13.16
CA PRO A 4 -21.89 10.77 13.58
C PRO A 4 -20.39 10.72 13.19
N LEU A 5 -20.03 11.35 12.07
CA LEU A 5 -18.65 11.41 11.57
C LEU A 5 -18.09 12.80 11.86
N GLY A 6 -17.03 12.88 12.67
CA GLY A 6 -16.27 14.11 12.85
C GLY A 6 -15.43 14.45 11.60
N ASP A 7 -15.14 15.73 11.41
CA ASP A 7 -14.32 16.22 10.28
C ASP A 7 -12.90 15.61 10.32
N ASP A 8 -12.37 15.39 11.51
CA ASP A 8 -11.07 14.77 11.76
C ASP A 8 -11.06 13.27 11.43
N GLY A 9 -12.13 12.55 11.79
CA GLY A 9 -12.34 11.15 11.39
C GLY A 9 -12.50 11.00 9.87
N ALA A 10 -13.26 11.90 9.24
CA ALA A 10 -13.42 11.94 7.79
C ALA A 10 -12.08 12.17 7.08
N LEU A 11 -11.27 13.10 7.60
CA LEU A 11 -9.96 13.41 7.06
C LEU A 11 -8.99 12.23 7.16
N GLU A 12 -9.01 11.49 8.28
CA GLU A 12 -8.19 10.29 8.46
C GLU A 12 -8.54 9.19 7.45
N ILE A 13 -9.83 8.95 7.22
CA ILE A 13 -10.30 8.01 6.20
C ILE A 13 -9.87 8.48 4.80
N ALA A 14 -10.01 9.77 4.51
CA ALA A 14 -9.65 10.34 3.22
C ALA A 14 -8.15 10.23 2.92
N ARG A 15 -7.29 10.45 3.92
CA ARG A 15 -5.83 10.30 3.77
C ARG A 15 -5.44 8.88 3.36
N ARG A 16 -6.08 7.86 3.93
CA ARG A 16 -5.81 6.45 3.62
C ARG A 16 -6.54 5.94 2.37
N ALA A 17 -7.40 6.75 1.76
CA ALA A 17 -8.18 6.37 0.58
C ALA A 17 -7.43 6.52 -0.75
N ARG A 18 -6.15 6.94 -0.74
CA ARG A 18 -5.31 7.04 -1.95
C ARG A 18 -5.91 7.93 -3.05
N GLY A 19 -6.62 8.99 -2.66
CA GLY A 19 -7.34 9.87 -3.59
C GLY A 19 -8.44 9.16 -4.41
N THR A 20 -8.83 7.94 -4.05
CA THR A 20 -9.77 7.12 -4.82
C THR A 20 -11.14 7.08 -4.13
N PRO A 21 -12.20 7.70 -4.69
CA PRO A 21 -13.53 7.75 -4.07
C PRO A 21 -14.11 6.37 -3.75
N ARG A 22 -13.83 5.37 -4.58
CA ARG A 22 -14.25 3.97 -4.36
C ARG A 22 -13.62 3.39 -3.10
N ILE A 23 -12.32 3.64 -2.87
CA ILE A 23 -11.61 3.18 -1.66
C ILE A 23 -12.13 3.94 -0.44
N ALA A 24 -12.31 5.26 -0.55
CA ALA A 24 -12.89 6.07 0.54
C ALA A 24 -14.24 5.51 1.00
N GLY A 25 -15.16 5.23 0.06
CA GLY A 25 -16.46 4.65 0.38
C GLY A 25 -16.38 3.24 0.99
N ARG A 26 -15.40 2.42 0.56
CA ARG A 26 -15.16 1.09 1.14
C ARG A 26 -14.64 1.20 2.57
N LEU A 27 -13.65 2.05 2.82
CA LEU A 27 -13.07 2.29 4.14
C LEU A 27 -14.12 2.86 5.10
N LEU A 28 -14.89 3.86 4.66
CA LEU A 28 -15.96 4.46 5.45
C LEU A 28 -16.97 3.42 5.95
N ARG A 29 -17.40 2.49 5.09
CA ARG A 29 -18.30 1.40 5.50
C ARG A 29 -17.68 0.51 6.57
N ARG A 30 -16.42 0.11 6.41
CA ARG A 30 -15.73 -0.75 7.39
C ARG A 30 -15.47 -0.02 8.71
N VAL A 31 -15.11 1.26 8.67
CA VAL A 31 -14.92 2.09 9.88
C VAL A 31 -16.24 2.28 10.62
N ARG A 32 -17.34 2.50 9.89
CA ARG A 32 -18.68 2.54 10.50
C ARG A 32 -19.03 1.23 11.20
N ASP A 33 -18.81 0.11 10.52
CA ASP A 33 -19.14 -1.21 11.08
C ASP A 33 -18.28 -1.49 12.33
N PHE A 34 -17.03 -1.01 12.36
CA PHE A 34 -16.18 -1.03 13.54
C PHE A 34 -16.70 -0.14 14.68
N ALA A 35 -17.02 1.13 14.39
CA ALA A 35 -17.49 2.10 15.39
C ALA A 35 -18.80 1.69 16.05
N SER A 36 -19.66 0.99 15.30
CA SER A 36 -20.93 0.44 15.80
C SER A 36 -20.75 -0.63 16.88
N VAL A 37 -19.57 -1.27 16.93
CA VAL A 37 -19.23 -2.31 17.91
C VAL A 37 -18.30 -1.77 19.01
N ALA A 38 -17.47 -0.77 18.69
CA ALA A 38 -16.44 -0.24 19.60
C ALA A 38 -16.96 0.79 20.62
N GLY A 39 -18.15 1.40 20.42
CA GLY A 39 -18.64 2.42 21.34
C GLY A 39 -19.97 3.07 20.94
N ASP A 40 -20.03 4.39 21.09
CA ASP A 40 -21.23 5.23 20.90
C ASP A 40 -21.58 5.50 19.42
N GLY A 41 -20.80 4.94 18.48
CA GLY A 41 -20.98 5.10 17.05
C GLY A 41 -20.44 6.43 16.49
N HIS A 42 -19.81 7.29 17.31
CA HIS A 42 -19.13 8.47 16.83
C HIS A 42 -17.75 8.10 16.25
N VAL A 43 -17.43 8.63 15.06
CA VAL A 43 -16.15 8.41 14.40
C VAL A 43 -15.35 9.70 14.42
N ASP A 44 -14.45 9.78 15.39
CA ASP A 44 -13.37 10.76 15.45
C ASP A 44 -12.09 10.20 14.79
N ARG A 45 -11.00 10.98 14.82
CA ARG A 45 -9.70 10.54 14.29
C ARG A 45 -9.17 9.26 14.96
N GLN A 46 -9.38 9.10 16.27
CA GLN A 46 -8.82 7.97 17.02
C GLN A 46 -9.52 6.66 16.65
N ILE A 47 -10.85 6.67 16.59
CA ILE A 47 -11.66 5.52 16.16
C ILE A 47 -11.38 5.18 14.69
N ALA A 48 -11.23 6.19 13.83
CA ALA A 48 -10.86 5.97 12.44
C ALA A 48 -9.47 5.33 12.30
N ASP A 49 -8.47 5.83 13.02
CA ASP A 49 -7.11 5.27 13.03
C ASP A 49 -7.09 3.82 13.55
N GLU A 50 -7.76 3.56 14.68
CA GLU A 50 -7.83 2.22 15.25
C GLU A 50 -8.53 1.24 14.29
N ALA A 51 -9.66 1.64 13.72
CA ALA A 51 -10.38 0.85 12.74
C ALA A 51 -9.48 0.54 11.53
N LEU A 52 -8.88 1.55 10.91
CA LEU A 52 -8.06 1.40 9.70
C LEU A 52 -6.81 0.56 9.98
N THR A 53 -6.20 0.72 11.15
CA THR A 53 -5.05 -0.09 11.59
C THR A 53 -5.43 -1.57 11.76
N ARG A 54 -6.58 -1.87 12.39
CA ARG A 54 -7.10 -3.26 12.47
C ARG A 54 -7.50 -3.84 11.12
N LEU A 55 -7.87 -2.99 10.17
CA LEU A 55 -8.11 -3.37 8.77
C LEU A 55 -6.83 -3.53 7.95
N GLU A 56 -5.67 -3.44 8.60
CA GLU A 56 -4.36 -3.59 7.97
C GLU A 56 -4.09 -2.51 6.91
N VAL A 57 -4.69 -1.33 7.09
CA VAL A 57 -4.46 -0.14 6.26
C VAL A 57 -3.54 0.83 7.02
N ASP A 58 -2.33 1.02 6.51
CA ASP A 58 -1.35 1.89 7.15
C ASP A 58 -1.64 3.39 6.97
N ALA A 59 -0.81 4.24 7.56
CA ALA A 59 -0.96 5.70 7.48
C ALA A 59 -0.82 6.28 6.06
N LEU A 60 -0.12 5.57 5.15
CA LEU A 60 -0.02 5.91 3.73
C LEU A 60 -1.18 5.32 2.92
N GLY A 61 -2.09 4.59 3.56
CA GLY A 61 -3.20 3.92 2.91
C GLY A 61 -2.85 2.60 2.24
N LEU A 62 -1.63 2.06 2.39
CA LEU A 62 -1.27 0.73 1.89
C LEU A 62 -2.02 -0.33 2.70
N ASP A 63 -2.61 -1.27 1.99
CA ASP A 63 -3.34 -2.37 2.59
C ASP A 63 -2.46 -3.61 2.76
N ALA A 64 -3.05 -4.69 3.26
CA ALA A 64 -2.35 -5.95 3.45
C ALA A 64 -1.74 -6.50 2.15
N LEU A 65 -2.41 -6.33 1.02
CA LEU A 65 -1.96 -6.87 -0.26
C LEU A 65 -0.79 -6.07 -0.82
N ASP A 66 -0.82 -4.74 -0.72
CA ASP A 66 0.32 -3.89 -1.08
C ASP A 66 1.56 -4.24 -0.24
N ARG A 67 1.38 -4.41 1.07
CA ARG A 67 2.49 -4.77 1.97
C ARG A 67 3.03 -6.16 1.66
N ARG A 68 2.17 -7.12 1.30
CA ARG A 68 2.59 -8.43 0.81
C ARG A 68 3.36 -8.34 -0.51
N TYR A 69 2.91 -7.50 -1.45
CA TYR A 69 3.61 -7.23 -2.70
C TYR A 69 5.04 -6.72 -2.44
N LEU A 70 5.17 -5.66 -1.63
CA LEU A 70 6.47 -5.07 -1.31
C LEU A 70 7.35 -6.06 -0.54
N SER A 71 6.80 -6.73 0.47
CA SER A 71 7.54 -7.69 1.29
C SER A 71 8.02 -8.89 0.49
N MET A 72 7.23 -9.38 -0.48
CA MET A 72 7.63 -10.50 -1.34
C MET A 72 8.85 -10.13 -2.18
N ILE A 73 8.83 -8.96 -2.84
CA ILE A 73 9.97 -8.50 -3.65
C ILE A 73 11.21 -8.26 -2.77
N ALA A 74 11.04 -7.64 -1.60
CA ALA A 74 12.14 -7.36 -0.68
C ALA A 74 12.79 -8.64 -0.14
N ARG A 75 11.99 -9.54 0.45
CA ARG A 75 12.50 -10.70 1.19
C ARG A 75 12.89 -11.88 0.31
N ASN A 76 12.12 -12.14 -0.76
CA ASN A 76 12.32 -13.34 -1.57
C ASN A 76 13.27 -13.08 -2.75
N PHE A 77 13.33 -11.83 -3.23
CA PHE A 77 14.09 -11.47 -4.43
C PHE A 77 15.12 -10.35 -4.18
N GLY A 78 15.36 -9.99 -2.92
CA GLY A 78 16.37 -8.99 -2.56
C GLY A 78 16.12 -7.60 -3.14
N GLY A 79 14.87 -7.27 -3.48
CA GLY A 79 14.50 -5.99 -4.11
C GLY A 79 14.28 -6.06 -5.62
N GLY A 80 14.45 -7.22 -6.27
CA GLY A 80 14.20 -7.44 -7.69
C GLY A 80 15.45 -7.41 -8.57
N PRO A 81 15.32 -7.42 -9.92
CA PRO A 81 14.07 -7.33 -10.68
C PRO A 81 13.23 -8.63 -10.66
N VAL A 82 11.90 -8.49 -10.56
CA VAL A 82 10.95 -9.63 -10.56
C VAL A 82 9.90 -9.47 -11.67
N GLY A 83 9.64 -10.54 -12.41
CA GLY A 83 8.58 -10.57 -13.43
C GLY A 83 7.18 -10.51 -12.80
N ILE A 84 6.22 -9.89 -13.51
CA ILE A 84 4.85 -9.77 -13.01
C ILE A 84 4.17 -11.13 -12.81
N GLU A 85 4.42 -12.09 -13.68
CA GLU A 85 3.88 -13.45 -13.56
C GLU A 85 4.35 -14.13 -12.27
N THR A 86 5.60 -13.91 -11.88
CA THR A 86 6.15 -14.43 -10.62
C THR A 86 5.48 -13.79 -9.42
N ILE A 87 5.27 -12.47 -9.45
CA ILE A 87 4.59 -11.74 -8.37
C ILE A 87 3.12 -12.20 -8.28
N ALA A 88 2.42 -12.29 -9.39
CA ALA A 88 1.04 -12.78 -9.49
C ALA A 88 0.90 -14.19 -8.88
N ALA A 89 1.79 -15.10 -9.27
CA ALA A 89 1.83 -16.46 -8.72
C ALA A 89 2.06 -16.47 -7.19
N GLY A 90 3.01 -15.68 -6.69
CA GLY A 90 3.32 -15.66 -5.25
C GLY A 90 2.27 -14.95 -4.39
N LEU A 91 1.51 -14.00 -4.95
CA LEU A 91 0.40 -13.35 -4.27
C LEU A 91 -0.92 -14.12 -4.41
N SER A 92 -1.00 -15.06 -5.35
CA SER A 92 -2.24 -15.75 -5.76
C SER A 92 -3.31 -14.77 -6.25
N GLU A 93 -2.86 -13.74 -6.97
CA GLU A 93 -3.71 -12.69 -7.53
C GLU A 93 -3.55 -12.63 -9.05
N PRO A 94 -4.61 -12.28 -9.81
CA PRO A 94 -4.50 -12.07 -11.24
C PRO A 94 -3.50 -10.96 -11.57
N ARG A 95 -2.71 -11.17 -12.62
CA ARG A 95 -1.77 -10.17 -13.14
C ARG A 95 -2.43 -8.81 -13.35
N ASP A 96 -3.56 -8.77 -14.04
CA ASP A 96 -4.27 -7.53 -14.37
C ASP A 96 -4.67 -6.76 -13.10
N ALA A 97 -5.07 -7.47 -12.04
CA ALA A 97 -5.41 -6.83 -10.77
C ALA A 97 -4.17 -6.16 -10.14
N ILE A 98 -3.00 -6.79 -10.23
CA ILE A 98 -1.76 -6.19 -9.73
C ILE A 98 -1.37 -4.97 -10.56
N GLU A 99 -1.39 -5.07 -11.89
CA GLU A 99 -0.95 -3.99 -12.79
C GLU A 99 -1.89 -2.78 -12.79
N ASP A 100 -3.20 -3.00 -12.66
CA ASP A 100 -4.22 -1.96 -12.81
C ASP A 100 -4.69 -1.37 -11.47
N ILE A 101 -4.56 -2.12 -10.36
CA ILE A 101 -5.10 -1.71 -9.06
C ILE A 101 -3.99 -1.39 -8.05
N ILE A 102 -2.95 -2.22 -7.98
CA ILE A 102 -1.92 -2.12 -6.92
C ILE A 102 -0.76 -1.23 -7.38
N GLU A 103 -0.15 -1.58 -8.50
CA GLU A 103 1.07 -0.93 -8.99
C GLU A 103 0.93 0.58 -9.21
N PRO A 104 -0.19 1.14 -9.71
CA PRO A 104 -0.29 2.57 -9.95
C PRO A 104 -0.02 3.41 -8.69
N TYR A 105 -0.54 2.97 -7.53
CA TYR A 105 -0.32 3.69 -6.29
C TYR A 105 1.10 3.49 -5.74
N LEU A 106 1.64 2.26 -5.81
CA LEU A 106 3.00 1.96 -5.35
C LEU A 106 4.06 2.69 -6.18
N ILE A 107 3.85 2.83 -7.48
CA ILE A 107 4.72 3.61 -8.38
C ILE A 107 4.58 5.10 -8.06
N GLN A 108 3.37 5.61 -7.88
CA GLN A 108 3.13 7.02 -7.54
C GLN A 108 3.78 7.43 -6.21
N GLN A 109 3.73 6.56 -5.20
CA GLN A 109 4.42 6.77 -3.92
C GLN A 109 5.94 6.53 -4.01
N GLY A 110 6.43 6.11 -5.18
CA GLY A 110 7.84 5.85 -5.43
C GLY A 110 8.38 4.66 -4.65
N PHE A 111 7.57 3.63 -4.40
CA PHE A 111 7.99 2.37 -3.76
C PHE A 111 8.49 1.34 -4.77
N VAL A 112 7.92 1.36 -5.98
CA VAL A 112 8.19 0.38 -7.03
C VAL A 112 8.56 1.10 -8.31
N GLN A 113 9.54 0.56 -9.03
CA GLN A 113 9.92 0.99 -10.37
C GLN A 113 9.71 -0.16 -11.35
N ARG A 114 9.08 0.12 -12.50
CA ARG A 114 8.99 -0.82 -13.62
C ARG A 114 10.24 -0.67 -14.48
N THR A 115 10.87 -1.80 -14.80
CA THR A 115 12.01 -1.89 -15.73
C THR A 115 11.70 -2.95 -16.79
N PRO A 116 12.40 -2.96 -17.94
CA PRO A 116 12.26 -4.03 -18.93
C PRO A 116 12.51 -5.43 -18.37
N ARG A 117 13.33 -5.53 -17.31
CA ARG A 117 13.70 -6.79 -16.65
C ARG A 117 12.71 -7.23 -15.57
N GLY A 118 11.79 -6.36 -15.15
CA GLY A 118 10.84 -6.62 -14.07
C GLY A 118 10.65 -5.44 -13.12
N ARG A 119 10.03 -5.70 -11.97
CA ARG A 119 9.77 -4.70 -10.92
C ARG A 119 10.89 -4.70 -9.89
N VAL A 120 11.31 -3.50 -9.51
CA VAL A 120 12.39 -3.25 -8.56
C VAL A 120 11.88 -2.36 -7.44
N LEU A 121 12.28 -2.65 -6.20
CA LEU A 121 11.97 -1.80 -5.07
C LEU A 121 12.92 -0.61 -4.97
N THR A 122 12.37 0.55 -4.64
CA THR A 122 13.16 1.75 -4.36
C THR A 122 13.64 1.76 -2.91
N ALA A 123 14.57 2.65 -2.58
CA ALA A 123 15.00 2.87 -1.19
C ALA A 123 13.84 3.29 -0.26
N ASN A 124 12.78 3.91 -0.80
CA ASN A 124 11.59 4.27 -0.02
C ASN A 124 10.85 3.02 0.46
N ALA A 125 10.76 1.97 -0.36
CA ALA A 125 10.07 0.74 0.01
C ALA A 125 10.81 0.02 1.13
N TRP A 126 12.14 -0.05 1.06
CA TRP A 126 12.97 -0.64 2.12
C TRP A 126 12.78 0.08 3.46
N ARG A 127 12.86 1.42 3.45
CA ARG A 127 12.60 2.24 4.64
C ARG A 127 11.20 2.03 5.20
N HIS A 128 10.19 1.97 4.33
CA HIS A 128 8.81 1.74 4.74
C HIS A 128 8.61 0.35 5.38
N LEU A 129 9.26 -0.68 4.83
CA LEU A 129 9.22 -2.05 5.38
C LEU A 129 10.06 -2.21 6.67
N GLY A 130 10.85 -1.20 7.06
CA GLY A 130 11.78 -1.30 8.18
C GLY A 130 12.92 -2.28 7.92
N LEU A 131 13.31 -2.48 6.66
CA LEU A 131 14.35 -3.40 6.24
C LEU A 131 15.57 -2.63 5.73
N ASP A 132 16.76 -3.19 5.96
CA ASP A 132 18.00 -2.64 5.40
C ASP A 132 18.08 -2.90 3.90
N ALA A 133 18.23 -1.82 3.12
CA ALA A 133 18.44 -1.92 1.70
C ALA A 133 19.78 -2.61 1.38
N PRO A 134 19.86 -3.41 0.30
CA PRO A 134 21.13 -3.95 -0.18
C PRO A 134 22.15 -2.83 -0.44
N LYS A 135 23.41 -3.04 -0.07
CA LYS A 135 24.48 -2.02 -0.16
C LYS A 135 24.68 -1.48 -1.58
N ASP A 136 24.39 -2.30 -2.60
CA ASP A 136 24.58 -1.95 -4.01
C ASP A 136 23.31 -1.40 -4.68
N LEU A 137 22.20 -1.23 -3.94
CA LEU A 137 20.93 -0.78 -4.50
C LEU A 137 21.06 0.58 -5.20
N ALA A 138 21.86 1.50 -4.63
CA ALA A 138 22.10 2.82 -5.21
C ALA A 138 22.90 2.74 -6.52
N GLN A 139 23.91 1.86 -6.60
CA GLN A 139 24.69 1.65 -7.83
C GLN A 139 23.86 0.95 -8.90
N GLN A 140 23.03 -0.02 -8.52
CA GLN A 140 22.11 -0.72 -9.43
C GLN A 140 21.05 0.22 -9.99
N GLN A 141 20.48 1.10 -9.16
CA GLN A 141 19.53 2.12 -9.63
C GLN A 141 20.21 3.06 -10.63
N ILE A 142 21.40 3.60 -10.31
CA ILE A 142 22.14 4.48 -11.23
C ILE A 142 22.45 3.79 -12.57
N SER A 143 22.89 2.53 -12.55
CA SER A 143 23.18 1.76 -13.76
C SER A 143 21.93 1.54 -14.63
N LEU A 144 20.76 1.33 -14.03
CA LEU A 144 19.49 1.17 -14.76
C LEU A 144 19.06 2.45 -15.50
N PHE A 145 19.50 3.63 -15.05
CA PHE A 145 19.22 4.92 -15.71
C PHE A 145 20.23 5.28 -16.81
N GLN A 146 21.30 4.51 -16.98
CA GLN A 146 22.36 4.77 -17.98
C GLN A 146 22.23 3.88 -19.24
N GLU A 147 21.26 2.96 -19.28
CA GLU A 147 21.02 2.06 -20.42
C GLU A 147 19.95 2.57 -21.42
N GLU A 148 19.57 3.85 -21.36
CA GLU A 148 18.72 4.54 -22.37
C GLU A 148 19.56 5.31 -23.40
#